data_AF-A0A8S9G8R5-F1
#
_entry.id   AF-A0A8S9G8R5-F1
#
_cell.length_a   1.000
_cell.length_b   1.000
_cell.length_c   1.000
_cell.angle_alpha   90.00
_cell.angle_beta   90.00
_cell.angle_gamma   90.00
#
_symmetry.space_group_name_H-M   'P 1'
#
loop_
_entity.id
_entity.type
_entity.pdbx_description
1 polymer ?
#
loop_
_entity_poly.entity_id
_entity_poly.type
_entity_poly.pdbx_seq_one_letter_code
_entity_poly.pdbx_strand_id
1 'polypeptide(L)'
;MIDGSWTSTAQFSGYGWVWLDSLGKVQLMGTRNHIRRESALHSEMEALRWAMESMLHYSTCQSFRTDCKNLIAIINEPHAWPSFAT
;
A
#
# COMPACT_ATOMS: atom_id res chain seq x y z
N MET A 1 2.91 7.60 3.13
CA MET A 1 3.81 6.50 2.72
C MET A 1 3.13 5.21 3.08
N ILE A 2 3.15 4.23 2.18
CA ILE A 2 2.55 2.90 2.34
C ILE A 2 3.67 1.87 2.14
N ASP A 3 3.60 0.75 2.86
CA ASP A 3 4.60 -0.31 2.79
C ASP A 3 3.97 -1.68 3.15
N GLY A 4 4.38 -2.72 2.43
CA GLY A 4 3.91 -4.09 2.57
C GLY A 4 5.04 -5.02 3.01
N SER A 5 4.86 -5.72 4.13
CA SER A 5 5.79 -6.75 4.60
C SER A 5 5.33 -8.16 4.21
N TRP A 6 6.21 -8.91 3.56
CA TRP A 6 5.96 -10.28 3.15
C TRP A 6 7.20 -11.15 3.26
N THR A 7 7.03 -12.39 3.71
CA THR A 7 8.08 -13.43 3.67
C THR A 7 7.47 -14.76 3.26
N SER A 8 8.23 -15.60 2.56
CA SER A 8 7.73 -16.86 2.00
C SER A 8 7.34 -17.90 3.06
N THR A 9 7.93 -17.80 4.25
CA THR A 9 7.78 -18.79 5.33
C THR A 9 6.83 -18.35 6.45
N ALA A 10 6.44 -17.07 6.51
CA ALA A 10 5.53 -16.60 7.55
C ALA A 10 4.09 -17.05 7.31
N GLN A 11 3.31 -17.16 8.39
CA GLN A 11 1.87 -17.41 8.31
C GLN A 11 1.07 -16.14 7.97
N PHE A 12 1.66 -14.97 8.20
CA PHE A 12 1.02 -13.68 8.02
C PHE A 12 1.87 -12.76 7.15
N SER A 13 1.22 -11.86 6.44
CA SER A 13 1.83 -10.70 5.80
C SER A 13 1.38 -9.43 6.54
N GLY A 14 2.30 -8.49 6.69
CA GLY A 14 2.04 -7.20 7.31
C GLY A 14 1.87 -6.12 6.25
N TYR A 15 1.18 -5.05 6.58
CA TYR A 15 1.15 -3.85 5.76
C TYR A 15 0.78 -2.65 6.62
N GLY A 16 1.22 -1.47 6.19
CA GLY A 16 0.99 -0.25 6.94
C GLY A 16 1.11 0.99 6.11
N TRP A 17 0.73 2.10 6.73
CA TRP A 17 0.81 3.41 6.14
C TRP A 17 1.04 4.48 7.20
N VAL A 18 1.63 5.58 6.77
CA VAL A 18 1.81 6.79 7.57
C VAL A 18 1.41 8.01 6.73
N TRP A 19 0.62 8.89 7.35
CA TRP A 19 0.26 10.19 6.81
C TRP A 19 1.11 11.27 7.48
N LEU A 20 1.80 12.04 6.64
CA LEU A 20 2.64 13.16 7.04
C LEU A 20 1.97 14.47 6.59
N ASP A 21 2.06 15.51 7.41
CA ASP A 21 1.71 16.86 6.98
C ASP A 21 2.78 17.49 6.08
N SER A 22 2.57 18.73 5.66
CA SER A 22 3.51 19.48 4.81
C SER A 22 4.87 19.74 5.46
N LEU A 23 4.97 19.65 6.79
CA LEU A 23 6.22 19.80 7.55
C LEU A 23 6.91 18.45 7.80
N GLY A 24 6.35 17.35 7.27
CA GLY A 24 6.86 16.00 7.46
C GLY A 24 6.54 15.41 8.84
N LYS A 25 5.64 16.02 9.61
CA LYS A 25 5.22 15.48 10.90
C LYS A 25 4.15 14.41 10.70
N VAL A 26 4.31 13.28 11.40
CA VAL A 26 3.31 12.21 11.42
C VAL A 26 2.01 12.71 12.06
N GLN A 27 0.93 12.64 11.29
CA GLN A 27 -0.42 12.99 11.74
C GLN A 27 -1.21 11.73 12.10
N LEU A 28 -1.07 10.66 11.31
CA LEU A 28 -1.76 9.40 11.52
C LEU A 28 -0.93 8.25 10.95
N MET A 29 -1.07 7.06 11.53
CA MET A 29 -0.48 5.84 10.99
C MET A 29 -1.39 4.64 11.25
N GLY A 30 -1.25 3.62 10.41
CA GLY A 30 -1.94 2.35 10.57
C GLY A 30 -1.00 1.19 10.29
N THR A 31 -1.09 0.15 11.11
CA THR A 31 -0.42 -1.15 10.90
C THR A 31 -1.43 -2.27 11.01
N ARG A 32 -1.41 -3.22 10.07
CA ARG A 32 -2.27 -4.41 10.08
C ARG A 32 -1.51 -5.64 9.61
N ASN A 33 -2.03 -6.80 9.98
CA ASN A 33 -1.60 -8.10 9.48
C ASN A 33 -2.80 -8.87 8.91
N HIS A 34 -2.53 -9.69 7.91
CA HIS A 34 -3.48 -10.64 7.33
C HIS A 34 -2.81 -11.99 7.13
N ILE A 35 -3.60 -13.04 6.94
CA ILE A 35 -3.09 -14.34 6.47
C ILE A 35 -2.21 -14.08 5.26
N ARG A 36 -1.05 -14.74 5.20
CA ARG A 36 0.01 -14.46 4.22
C ARG A 36 -0.58 -14.37 2.81
N ARG A 37 -0.38 -13.22 2.16
CA ARG A 37 -0.70 -13.01 0.74
C ARG A 37 0.23 -13.82 -0.18
N GLU A 38 -0.14 -13.93 -1.45
CA GLU A 38 0.61 -14.74 -2.41
C GLU A 38 2.01 -14.20 -2.69
N SER A 39 2.18 -12.87 -2.68
CA SER A 39 3.46 -12.22 -2.93
C SER A 39 3.61 -10.89 -2.18
N ALA A 40 4.83 -10.35 -2.14
CA ALA A 40 5.09 -9.02 -1.61
C ALA A 40 4.24 -7.93 -2.29
N LEU A 41 4.08 -8.02 -3.62
CA LEU A 41 3.26 -7.09 -4.39
C LEU A 41 1.78 -7.06 -3.92
N HIS A 42 1.22 -8.20 -3.53
CA HIS A 42 -0.13 -8.22 -2.94
C HIS A 42 -0.18 -7.50 -1.60
N SER A 43 0.87 -7.60 -0.78
CA SER A 43 0.94 -6.86 0.50
C SER A 43 1.01 -5.35 0.27
N GLU A 44 1.78 -4.90 -0.72
CA GLU A 44 1.86 -3.50 -1.16
C GLU A 44 0.51 -2.97 -1.65
N MET A 45 -0.21 -3.76 -2.45
CA MET A 45 -1.52 -3.38 -2.97
C MET A 45 -2.56 -3.24 -1.85
N GLU A 46 -2.54 -4.14 -0.86
CA GLU A 46 -3.39 -4.04 0.34
C GLU A 46 -3.02 -2.82 1.19
N ALA A 47 -1.72 -2.51 1.32
CA ALA A 47 -1.25 -1.29 1.99
C ALA A 47 -1.83 -0.04 1.34
N LEU A 48 -1.77 0.04 0.01
CA LEU A 48 -2.29 1.15 -0.77
C LEU A 48 -3.82 1.26 -0.64
N ARG A 49 -4.55 0.16 -0.84
CA ARG A 49 -6.01 0.11 -0.72
C ARG A 49 -6.47 0.57 0.66
N TRP A 50 -5.86 0.03 1.71
CA TRP A 50 -6.21 0.41 3.07
C TRP A 50 -5.84 1.86 3.40
N ALA A 51 -4.71 2.36 2.89
CA ALA A 51 -4.35 3.77 3.03
C ALA A 51 -5.38 4.67 2.33
N MET A 52 -5.83 4.34 1.12
CA MET A 52 -6.88 5.09 0.41
C MET A 52 -8.19 5.11 1.20
N GLU A 53 -8.67 3.94 1.65
CA GLU A 53 -9.86 3.83 2.49
C GLU A 53 -9.74 4.66 3.77
N SER A 54 -8.56 4.66 4.40
CA SER A 54 -8.30 5.43 5.62
C SER A 54 -8.29 6.93 5.33
N MET A 55 -7.60 7.35 4.26
CA MET A 55 -7.51 8.76 3.89
C MET A 55 -8.89 9.34 3.54
N LEU A 56 -9.78 8.58 2.91
CA LEU A 56 -11.16 9.00 2.62
C LEU A 56 -11.92 9.43 3.88
N HIS A 57 -11.62 8.83 5.04
CA HIS A 57 -12.29 9.15 6.31
C HIS A 57 -11.60 10.28 7.09
N TYR A 58 -10.29 10.45 6.94
CA TYR A 58 -9.49 11.27 7.85
C TYR A 58 -8.80 12.48 7.19
N SER A 59 -8.78 12.58 5.86
CA SER A 59 -8.06 13.66 5.17
C SER A 59 -8.55 13.91 3.73
N THR A 60 -8.10 14.99 3.11
CA THR A 60 -8.21 15.22 1.66
C THR A 60 -6.97 14.74 0.90
N CYS A 61 -6.14 13.89 1.51
CA CYS A 61 -4.89 13.42 0.91
C CYS A 61 -5.14 12.61 -0.36
N GLN A 62 -4.58 13.07 -1.49
CA GLN A 62 -4.67 12.40 -2.79
C GLN A 62 -3.32 11.85 -3.27
N SER A 63 -2.25 12.07 -2.50
CA SER A 63 -0.89 11.68 -2.87
C SER A 63 -0.38 10.55 -1.98
N PHE A 64 -0.06 9.41 -2.59
CA PHE A 64 0.51 8.25 -1.90
C PHE A 64 1.97 8.08 -2.32
N ARG A 65 2.77 7.52 -1.41
CA ARG A 65 4.20 7.24 -1.63
C ARG A 65 4.47 5.79 -1.30
N THR A 66 5.15 5.09 -2.20
CA THR A 66 5.64 3.71 -2.05
C THR A 66 7.00 3.63 -2.75
N ASP A 67 7.88 2.76 -2.28
CA ASP A 67 9.14 2.40 -2.95
C ASP A 67 8.99 1.17 -3.87
N CYS A 68 7.81 0.54 -3.91
CA CYS A 68 7.51 -0.61 -4.74
C CYS A 68 7.33 -0.21 -6.22
N LYS A 69 8.41 -0.36 -7.00
CA LYS A 69 8.42 -0.08 -8.45
C LYS A 69 7.37 -0.84 -9.24
N ASN A 70 7.10 -2.09 -8.87
CA ASN A 70 6.10 -2.92 -9.56
C ASN A 70 4.69 -2.38 -9.33
N LEU A 71 4.38 -1.94 -8.10
CA LEU A 71 3.10 -1.31 -7.79
C LEU A 71 2.92 -0.01 -8.59
N ILE A 72 3.96 0.83 -8.64
CA ILE A 72 3.95 2.06 -9.45
C ILE A 72 3.72 1.75 -10.93
N ALA A 73 4.40 0.74 -11.48
CA ALA A 73 4.26 0.33 -12.87
C ALA A 73 2.83 -0.15 -13.20
N ILE A 74 2.23 -0.96 -12.33
CA ILE A 74 0.86 -1.46 -12.53
C ILE A 74 -0.16 -0.30 -12.50
N ILE A 75 0.01 0.67 -11.61
CA ILE A 75 -0.91 1.82 -11.50
C ILE A 75 -0.79 2.74 -12.72
N ASN A 76 0.43 2.99 -13.21
CA ASN A 76 0.66 3.90 -14.33
C ASN A 76 0.37 3.26 -15.69
N GLU A 77 0.63 1.95 -15.83
CA GLU A 77 0.50 1.22 -17.09
C GLU A 77 -0.30 -0.08 -16.90
N PRO A 78 -1.58 -0.02 -16.48
CA PRO A 78 -2.37 -1.22 -16.21
C PRO A 78 -2.51 -2.14 -17.45
N HIS A 79 -2.49 -1.56 -18.66
CA HIS A 79 -2.57 -2.32 -19.92
C HIS A 79 -1.33 -3.20 -20.19
N ALA A 80 -0.16 -2.87 -19.65
CA ALA A 80 1.03 -3.70 -19.75
C ALA A 80 0.95 -4.96 -18.86
N TRP A 81 -0.07 -5.03 -18.00
CA TRP A 81 -0.29 -6.09 -17.03
C TRP A 81 -1.71 -6.66 -17.20
N PRO A 82 -1.96 -7.55 -18.18
CA PRO A 82 -3.32 -7.99 -18.54
C PRO A 82 -4.11 -8.59 -17.36
N SER A 83 -3.44 -9.20 -16.38
CA SER A 83 -4.05 -9.71 -15.15
C SER A 83 -4.64 -8.62 -14.24
N PHE A 84 -4.26 -7.36 -14.47
CA PHE A 84 -4.69 -6.17 -13.73
C PHE A 84 -5.41 -5.15 -14.63
N ALA A 85 -5.57 -5.44 -15.93
CA ALA A 85 -6.36 -4.61 -16.83
C ALA A 85 -7.85 -4.86 -16.55
N THR A 86 -8.57 -3.80 -16.14
CA THR A 86 -10.01 -3.81 -15.88
C THR A 86 -10.83 -4.03 -17.13
#